data_AF-A0A920PSZ6-F1
#
_entry.id   AF-A0A920PSZ6-F1
#
_cell.length_a   1.000
_cell.length_b   1.000
_cell.length_c   1.000
_cell.angle_alpha   90.00
_cell.angle_beta   90.00
_cell.angle_gamma   90.00
#
_symmetry.space_group_name_H-M   'P 1'
#
loop_
_entity.id
_entity.type
_entity.pdbx_description
1 polymer ?
#
loop_
_entity_poly.entity_id
_entity_poly.type
_entity_poly.pdbx_seq_one_letter_code
_entity_poly.pdbx_strand_id
1 'polypeptide(L)'
;MSWDKPVTIEMAKRLSQFRIYWYEDVLNPDDLVGQAELRSLIGDTILAGGEHEFTHYGFDNIAKTEALGIWQPDITWCGGLTAGIRIVELANKHGIPVSPHRGGEVWGLHLLVATDCADLAEFHSDHIEEKRDMLWLNEPTPNNGYISPNDNPGFGVALNEAML
;
A
#
# COMPACT_ATOMS: atom_id res chain seq x y z
N MET A 1 1.14 2.03 -13.58
CA MET A 1 0.11 2.86 -14.21
C MET A 1 0.67 3.87 -15.19
N SER A 2 1.97 4.18 -15.20
CA SER A 2 2.56 5.11 -16.18
C SER A 2 3.63 4.48 -17.07
N TRP A 3 4.16 3.32 -16.70
CA TRP A 3 5.18 2.61 -17.46
C TRP A 3 4.56 1.46 -18.25
N ASP A 4 5.30 1.00 -19.24
CA ASP A 4 5.06 -0.27 -19.92
C ASP A 4 6.18 -1.27 -19.60
N LYS A 5 6.04 -2.50 -20.12
CA LYS A 5 7.01 -3.57 -19.90
C LYS A 5 8.43 -3.20 -20.39
N PRO A 6 8.63 -2.68 -21.63
CA PRO A 6 9.94 -2.21 -22.08
C PRO A 6 10.59 -1.16 -21.17
N VAL A 7 9.84 -0.14 -20.74
CA VAL A 7 10.34 0.91 -19.84
C VAL A 7 10.75 0.31 -18.51
N THR A 8 9.92 -0.56 -17.93
CA THR A 8 10.21 -1.21 -16.64
C THR A 8 11.50 -2.02 -16.68
N ILE A 9 11.72 -2.81 -17.74
CA ILE A 9 12.93 -3.61 -17.92
C ILE A 9 14.19 -2.72 -18.07
N GLU A 10 14.08 -1.63 -18.83
CA GLU A 10 15.19 -0.71 -19.01
C GLU A 10 15.54 0.02 -17.70
N MET A 11 14.52 0.44 -16.93
CA MET A 11 14.72 1.06 -15.63
C MET A 11 15.34 0.09 -14.61
N ALA A 12 14.91 -1.17 -14.59
CA ALA A 12 15.51 -2.22 -13.76
C ALA A 12 17.02 -2.37 -14.01
N LYS A 13 17.44 -2.35 -15.28
CA LYS A 13 18.87 -2.39 -15.65
C LYS A 13 19.61 -1.16 -15.16
N ARG A 14 19.09 0.04 -15.45
CA ARG A 14 19.75 1.32 -15.11
C ARG A 14 19.88 1.54 -13.61
N LEU A 15 18.89 1.08 -12.85
CA LEU A 15 18.81 1.29 -11.41
C LEU A 15 19.39 0.14 -10.58
N SER A 16 19.82 -0.96 -11.22
CA SER A 16 20.35 -2.15 -10.55
C SER A 16 21.43 -1.86 -9.50
N GLN A 17 22.32 -0.90 -9.74
CA GLN A 17 23.38 -0.49 -8.82
C GLN A 17 22.86 0.09 -7.48
N PHE A 18 21.64 0.63 -7.46
CA PHE A 18 21.06 1.24 -6.27
C PHE A 18 20.35 0.23 -5.37
N ARG A 19 20.17 -1.02 -5.83
CA ARG A 19 19.47 -2.08 -5.09
C ARG A 19 18.09 -1.59 -4.63
N ILE A 20 17.33 -1.07 -5.58
CA ILE A 20 15.95 -0.61 -5.33
C ILE A 20 15.16 -1.76 -4.73
N TYR A 21 14.44 -1.47 -3.64
CA TYR A 21 13.75 -2.51 -2.89
C TYR A 21 12.50 -3.01 -3.62
N TRP A 22 11.65 -2.09 -4.11
CA TRP A 22 10.54 -2.41 -5.00
C TRP A 22 10.31 -1.35 -6.08
N TYR A 23 9.64 -1.75 -7.17
CA TYR A 23 8.94 -0.86 -8.08
C TYR A 23 7.44 -0.95 -7.84
N GLU A 24 6.80 0.20 -7.72
CA GLU A 24 5.41 0.32 -7.33
C GLU A 24 4.55 0.66 -8.53
N ASP A 25 3.42 -0.03 -8.67
CA ASP A 25 2.35 0.26 -9.64
C ASP A 25 2.92 0.68 -11.00
N VAL A 26 3.79 -0.14 -11.59
CA VAL A 26 4.49 0.20 -12.84
C VAL A 26 3.58 0.05 -14.06
N LEU A 27 2.81 -1.05 -14.15
CA LEU A 27 1.86 -1.33 -15.23
C LEU A 27 0.42 -0.94 -14.88
N ASN A 28 -0.50 -1.07 -15.84
CA ASN A 28 -1.92 -0.97 -15.56
C ASN A 28 -2.35 -2.12 -14.61
N PRO A 29 -3.16 -1.86 -13.56
CA PRO A 29 -3.64 -2.88 -12.63
C PRO A 29 -4.31 -4.08 -13.31
N ASP A 30 -4.99 -3.86 -14.44
CA ASP A 30 -5.66 -4.92 -15.20
C ASP A 30 -4.68 -5.89 -15.88
N ASP A 31 -3.42 -5.50 -16.09
CA ASP A 31 -2.40 -6.32 -16.77
C ASP A 31 -1.64 -7.23 -15.80
N LEU A 32 -2.37 -8.13 -15.12
CA LEU A 32 -1.77 -9.08 -14.17
C LEU A 32 -0.77 -10.03 -14.83
N VAL A 33 -1.02 -10.42 -16.08
CA VAL A 33 -0.12 -11.31 -16.84
C VAL A 33 1.19 -10.60 -17.15
N GLY A 34 1.14 -9.36 -17.65
CA GLY A 34 2.34 -8.57 -17.91
C GLY A 34 3.16 -8.30 -16.65
N GLN A 35 2.49 -8.06 -15.51
CA GLN A 35 3.15 -7.91 -14.21
C GLN A 35 3.83 -9.21 -13.76
N ALA A 36 3.16 -10.35 -13.86
CA ALA A 36 3.74 -11.66 -13.54
C ALA A 36 4.98 -11.98 -14.39
N GLU A 37 4.91 -11.73 -15.70
CA GLU A 37 6.04 -11.92 -16.61
C GLU A 37 7.24 -11.02 -16.23
N LEU A 38 6.98 -9.77 -15.85
CA LEU A 38 8.01 -8.80 -15.46
C LEU A 38 8.84 -9.23 -14.26
N ARG A 39 8.25 -9.95 -13.29
CA ARG A 39 8.96 -10.38 -12.08
C ARG A 39 10.24 -11.15 -12.39
N SER A 40 10.23 -11.97 -13.44
CA SER A 40 11.40 -12.73 -13.88
C SER A 40 12.46 -11.90 -14.64
N LEU A 41 12.11 -10.67 -15.03
CA LEU A 41 12.92 -9.81 -15.91
C LEU A 41 13.57 -8.63 -15.19
N ILE A 42 13.16 -8.32 -13.96
CA ILE A 42 13.64 -7.17 -13.18
C ILE A 42 14.65 -7.54 -12.07
N GLY A 43 15.19 -8.78 -12.11
CA GLY A 43 16.18 -9.26 -11.16
C GLY A 43 15.61 -9.43 -9.76
N ASP A 44 16.34 -8.95 -8.75
CA ASP A 44 15.96 -9.09 -7.33
C ASP A 44 14.99 -7.99 -6.85
N THR A 45 14.60 -7.05 -7.71
CA THR A 45 13.67 -5.97 -7.34
C THR A 45 12.25 -6.52 -7.26
N ILE A 46 11.50 -6.15 -6.23
CA ILE A 46 10.13 -6.61 -6.03
C ILE A 46 9.15 -5.75 -6.86
N LEU A 47 8.09 -6.35 -7.41
CA LEU A 47 6.92 -5.58 -7.86
C LEU A 47 5.93 -5.45 -6.71
N ALA A 48 5.64 -4.21 -6.32
CA ALA A 48 4.62 -3.86 -5.35
C ALA A 48 3.46 -3.17 -6.07
N GLY A 49 2.26 -3.31 -5.52
CA GLY A 49 1.10 -2.58 -6.03
C GLY A 49 -0.22 -3.04 -5.45
N GLY A 50 -1.30 -2.62 -6.09
CA GLY A 50 -2.67 -3.01 -5.72
C GLY A 50 -3.43 -1.95 -4.94
N GLU A 51 -2.94 -0.70 -4.89
CA GLU A 51 -3.72 0.42 -4.35
C GLU A 51 -5.02 0.61 -5.15
N HIS A 52 -4.95 0.39 -6.47
CA HIS A 52 -6.08 0.42 -7.42
C HIS A 52 -6.75 -0.94 -7.64
N GLU A 53 -6.54 -1.92 -6.76
CA GLU A 53 -7.28 -3.19 -6.80
C GLU A 53 -8.35 -3.23 -5.70
N PHE A 54 -9.47 -3.88 -5.99
CA PHE A 54 -10.66 -3.85 -5.16
C PHE A 54 -11.08 -5.24 -4.71
N THR A 55 -11.45 -5.33 -3.44
CA THR A 55 -11.95 -6.54 -2.77
C THR A 55 -10.95 -7.68 -2.72
N HIS A 56 -11.13 -8.60 -1.76
CA HIS A 56 -10.36 -9.85 -1.71
C HIS A 56 -10.44 -10.72 -2.98
N TYR A 57 -11.43 -10.53 -3.87
CA TYR A 57 -11.49 -11.25 -5.14
C TYR A 57 -10.47 -10.75 -6.17
N GLY A 58 -10.21 -9.43 -6.22
CA GLY A 58 -9.16 -8.85 -7.05
C GLY A 58 -7.78 -9.33 -6.60
N PHE A 59 -7.53 -9.27 -5.28
CA PHE A 59 -6.30 -9.80 -4.69
C PHE A 59 -6.13 -11.32 -4.85
N ASP A 60 -7.23 -12.09 -4.91
CA ASP A 60 -7.18 -13.52 -5.26
C ASP A 60 -6.74 -13.75 -6.72
N ASN A 61 -7.11 -12.87 -7.66
CA ASN A 61 -6.58 -12.91 -9.02
C ASN A 61 -5.09 -12.54 -9.06
N ILE A 62 -4.67 -11.54 -8.29
CA ILE A 62 -3.24 -11.19 -8.12
C ILE A 62 -2.46 -12.39 -7.58
N ALA A 63 -2.99 -13.09 -6.57
CA ALA A 63 -2.36 -14.27 -5.99
C ALA A 63 -2.22 -15.41 -7.02
N LYS A 64 -3.29 -15.71 -7.76
CA LYS A 64 -3.31 -16.78 -8.77
C LYS A 64 -2.37 -16.54 -9.95
N THR A 65 -2.17 -15.28 -10.30
CA THR A 65 -1.28 -14.87 -11.39
C THR A 65 0.15 -14.65 -10.93
N GLU A 66 0.39 -14.62 -9.61
CA GLU A 66 1.67 -14.26 -9.00
C GLU A 66 2.16 -12.88 -9.46
N ALA A 67 1.25 -11.95 -9.78
CA ALA A 67 1.59 -10.67 -10.41
C ALA A 67 2.44 -9.75 -9.52
N LEU A 68 2.22 -9.78 -8.20
CA LEU A 68 2.85 -8.86 -7.23
C LEU A 68 3.53 -9.62 -6.08
N GLY A 69 4.65 -9.07 -5.60
CA GLY A 69 5.42 -9.58 -4.46
C GLY A 69 5.16 -8.85 -3.14
N ILE A 70 4.54 -7.66 -3.19
CA ILE A 70 4.01 -6.92 -2.03
C ILE A 70 2.63 -6.40 -2.43
N TRP A 71 1.64 -6.53 -1.55
CA TRP A 71 0.29 -6.00 -1.78
C TRP A 71 0.07 -4.70 -1.02
N GLN A 72 -0.53 -3.72 -1.67
CA GLN A 72 -0.70 -2.37 -1.13
C GLN A 72 -2.16 -1.89 -1.20
N PRO A 73 -3.14 -2.61 -0.62
CA PRO A 73 -4.53 -2.17 -0.65
C PRO A 73 -4.69 -0.81 0.04
N ASP A 74 -5.41 0.12 -0.59
CA ASP A 74 -5.87 1.34 0.09
C ASP A 74 -7.17 1.02 0.85
N ILE A 75 -7.21 1.26 2.15
CA ILE A 75 -8.36 0.90 3.00
C ILE A 75 -9.61 1.72 2.68
N THR A 76 -9.44 2.94 2.18
CA THR A 76 -10.55 3.78 1.77
C THR A 76 -11.09 3.40 0.38
N TRP A 77 -10.37 2.58 -0.39
CA TRP A 77 -10.74 2.21 -1.77
C TRP A 77 -11.11 0.73 -1.91
N CYS A 78 -10.35 -0.19 -1.32
CA CYS A 78 -10.43 -1.63 -1.59
C CYS A 78 -11.71 -2.32 -1.07
N GLY A 79 -12.56 -1.60 -0.34
CA GLY A 79 -13.78 -2.12 0.30
C GLY A 79 -13.80 -2.00 1.83
N GLY A 80 -12.92 -1.18 2.41
CA GLY A 80 -12.88 -0.90 3.86
C GLY A 80 -12.12 -1.95 4.66
N LEU A 81 -12.08 -1.76 5.99
CA LEU A 81 -11.39 -2.66 6.93
C LEU A 81 -11.82 -4.13 6.77
N THR A 82 -13.11 -4.40 6.56
CA THR A 82 -13.61 -5.77 6.37
C THR A 82 -12.99 -6.45 5.16
N ALA A 83 -12.82 -5.72 4.05
CA ALA A 83 -12.13 -6.23 2.88
C ALA A 83 -10.62 -6.33 3.15
N GLY A 84 -10.02 -5.31 3.78
CA GLY A 84 -8.61 -5.29 4.16
C GLY A 84 -8.18 -6.49 4.99
N ILE A 85 -8.93 -6.86 6.04
CA ILE A 85 -8.65 -8.05 6.87
C ILE A 85 -8.65 -9.32 6.00
N ARG A 86 -9.63 -9.49 5.11
CA ARG A 86 -9.69 -10.65 4.21
C ARG A 86 -8.52 -10.67 3.21
N ILE A 87 -8.08 -9.51 2.74
CA ILE A 87 -6.92 -9.38 1.87
C ILE A 87 -5.65 -9.80 2.62
N VAL A 88 -5.46 -9.36 3.86
CA VAL A 88 -4.32 -9.77 4.70
C VAL A 88 -4.35 -11.28 4.99
N GLU A 89 -5.50 -11.84 5.35
CA GLU A 89 -5.66 -13.28 5.56
C GLU A 89 -5.36 -14.10 4.28
N LEU A 90 -5.71 -13.57 3.11
CA LEU A 90 -5.38 -14.17 1.83
C LEU A 90 -3.88 -14.08 1.55
N ALA A 91 -3.27 -12.91 1.74
CA ALA A 91 -1.85 -12.68 1.55
C ALA A 91 -1.01 -13.63 2.42
N ASN A 92 -1.40 -13.81 3.69
CA ASN A 92 -0.79 -14.76 4.62
C ASN A 92 -0.79 -16.20 4.10
N LYS A 93 -1.87 -16.65 3.46
CA LYS A 93 -1.94 -18.02 2.87
C LYS A 93 -0.96 -18.20 1.71
N HIS A 94 -0.63 -17.12 1.01
CA HIS A 94 0.31 -17.11 -0.11
C HIS A 94 1.72 -16.68 0.30
N GLY A 95 1.95 -16.34 1.57
CA GLY A 95 3.24 -15.83 2.04
C GLY A 95 3.63 -14.48 1.43
N ILE A 96 2.64 -13.67 1.05
CA ILE A 96 2.85 -12.35 0.44
C ILE A 96 2.72 -11.27 1.52
N PRO A 97 3.73 -10.40 1.72
CA PRO A 97 3.62 -9.27 2.64
C PRO A 97 2.61 -8.22 2.16
N VAL A 98 1.96 -7.56 3.12
CA VAL A 98 1.01 -6.47 2.87
C VAL A 98 1.56 -5.17 3.48
N SER A 99 1.68 -4.13 2.67
CA SER A 99 2.05 -2.78 3.10
C SER A 99 0.99 -1.81 2.56
N PRO A 100 -0.10 -1.54 3.30
CA PRO A 100 -1.23 -0.77 2.78
C PRO A 100 -0.80 0.58 2.21
N HIS A 101 -1.37 0.96 1.06
CA HIS A 101 -1.22 2.31 0.54
C HIS A 101 -1.78 3.29 1.57
N ARG A 102 -1.01 4.35 1.85
CA ARG A 102 -1.29 5.32 2.92
C ARG A 102 -1.51 4.65 4.28
N GLY A 103 -0.78 3.56 4.54
CA GLY A 103 -0.93 2.74 5.75
C GLY A 103 -0.67 3.49 7.06
N GLY A 104 0.03 4.62 7.03
CA GLY A 104 0.22 5.50 8.18
C GLY A 104 -0.95 6.45 8.46
N GLU A 105 -1.91 6.57 7.55
CA GLU A 105 -3.14 7.32 7.82
C GLU A 105 -4.09 6.57 8.74
N VAL A 106 -5.01 7.32 9.35
CA VAL A 106 -5.86 6.81 10.42
C VAL A 106 -6.65 5.55 10.05
N TRP A 107 -7.09 5.42 8.79
CA TRP A 107 -7.88 4.30 8.29
C TRP A 107 -7.04 3.03 8.07
N GLY A 108 -5.79 3.18 7.62
CA GLY A 108 -4.85 2.09 7.36
C GLY A 108 -4.09 1.64 8.60
N LEU A 109 -3.74 2.58 9.48
CA LEU A 109 -2.82 2.36 10.59
C LEU A 109 -3.36 1.33 11.58
N HIS A 110 -4.66 1.37 11.86
CA HIS A 110 -5.31 0.40 12.74
C HIS A 110 -5.28 -1.02 12.15
N LEU A 111 -5.43 -1.19 10.84
CA LEU A 111 -5.29 -2.49 10.20
C LEU A 111 -3.85 -2.98 10.30
N LEU A 112 -2.90 -2.11 9.98
CA LEU A 112 -1.46 -2.44 10.00
C LEU A 112 -1.03 -2.94 11.38
N VAL A 113 -1.38 -2.21 12.44
CA VAL A 113 -0.99 -2.56 13.82
C VAL A 113 -1.72 -3.80 14.35
N ALA A 114 -2.95 -4.07 13.89
CA ALA A 114 -3.78 -5.15 14.41
C ALA A 114 -3.64 -6.49 13.64
N THR A 115 -2.90 -6.52 12.54
CA THR A 115 -2.80 -7.70 11.66
C THR A 115 -1.35 -7.99 11.26
N ASP A 116 -1.12 -9.06 10.49
CA ASP A 116 0.21 -9.45 10.02
C ASP A 116 0.69 -8.64 8.80
N CYS A 117 0.25 -7.39 8.68
CA CYS A 117 0.85 -6.47 7.72
C CYS A 117 2.35 -6.30 8.02
N ALA A 118 3.11 -5.92 7.00
CA ALA A 118 4.48 -5.48 7.20
C ALA A 118 4.52 -4.32 8.21
N ASP A 119 5.52 -4.32 9.09
CA ASP A 119 5.78 -3.23 10.04
C ASP A 119 6.41 -2.03 9.31
N LEU A 120 5.67 -1.50 8.34
CA LEU A 120 6.04 -0.43 7.44
C LEU A 120 4.79 0.37 7.07
N ALA A 121 4.63 1.52 7.70
CA ALA A 121 3.53 2.43 7.42
C ALA A 121 3.96 3.45 6.35
N GLU A 122 3.34 3.39 5.17
CA GLU A 122 3.51 4.44 4.18
C GLU A 122 2.86 5.75 4.66
N PHE A 123 3.61 6.85 4.62
CA PHE A 123 3.14 8.15 5.05
C PHE A 123 3.61 9.25 4.08
N HIS A 124 2.67 10.00 3.52
CA HIS A 124 2.96 11.04 2.53
C HIS A 124 3.44 12.34 3.19
N SER A 125 4.47 12.98 2.62
CA SER A 125 5.08 14.21 3.15
C SER A 125 4.14 15.43 3.14
N ASP A 126 3.13 15.42 2.28
CA ASP A 126 2.13 16.50 2.19
C ASP A 126 1.31 16.62 3.50
N HIS A 127 1.35 15.60 4.36
CA HIS A 127 0.80 15.67 5.72
C HIS A 127 1.72 16.38 6.73
N ILE A 128 2.96 16.72 6.37
CA ILE A 128 4.00 17.24 7.29
C ILE A 128 4.25 18.75 7.09
N GLU A 129 4.28 19.25 5.85
CA GLU A 129 4.86 20.58 5.57
C GLU A 129 3.90 21.66 5.03
N GLU A 130 2.71 21.31 4.51
CA GLU A 130 1.78 22.31 3.95
C GLU A 130 0.64 22.71 4.90
N LYS A 131 0.15 23.95 4.74
CA LYS A 131 -1.10 24.41 5.34
C LYS A 131 -2.25 23.61 4.73
N ARG A 132 -2.57 22.49 5.35
CA ARG A 132 -3.71 21.67 4.99
C ARG A 132 -4.97 22.10 5.73
N ASP A 133 -6.09 21.87 5.07
CA ASP A 133 -7.39 21.81 5.72
C ASP A 133 -7.36 20.73 6.80
N MET A 134 -7.51 21.15 8.06
CA MET A 134 -7.50 20.23 9.20
C MET A 134 -8.89 19.60 9.35
N LEU A 135 -9.29 18.73 8.43
CA LEU A 135 -10.61 18.08 8.48
C LEU A 135 -10.78 17.20 9.72
N TRP A 136 -9.72 16.49 10.11
CA TRP A 136 -9.69 15.59 11.24
C TRP A 136 -8.77 16.11 12.34
N LEU A 137 -9.31 16.23 13.54
CA LEU A 137 -8.55 16.47 14.77
C LEU A 137 -8.01 15.15 15.30
N ASN A 138 -6.84 15.19 15.94
CA ASN A 138 -6.15 14.05 16.58
C ASN A 138 -5.61 12.98 15.62
N GLU A 139 -5.40 13.30 14.34
CA GLU A 139 -4.71 12.37 13.44
C GLU A 139 -3.31 12.02 13.95
N PRO A 140 -2.94 10.73 13.97
CA PRO A 140 -1.58 10.31 14.27
C PRO A 140 -0.58 10.99 13.33
N THR A 141 0.54 11.42 13.88
CA THR A 141 1.64 12.01 13.11
C THR A 141 2.92 11.22 13.36
N PRO A 142 3.77 11.01 12.35
CA PRO A 142 5.04 10.34 12.54
C PRO A 142 5.95 11.14 13.47
N ASN A 143 6.65 10.44 14.35
CA ASN A 143 7.68 10.98 15.22
C ASN A 143 8.94 10.12 15.09
N ASN A 144 10.03 10.71 14.61
CA ASN A 144 11.31 10.05 14.38
C ASN A 144 11.21 8.76 13.53
N GLY A 145 10.36 8.78 12.50
CA GLY A 145 10.18 7.63 11.59
C GLY A 145 9.23 6.54 12.11
N TYR A 146 8.59 6.74 13.26
CA TYR A 146 7.59 5.83 13.82
C TYR A 146 6.23 6.50 13.93
N ILE A 147 5.16 5.71 13.84
CA ILE A 147 3.78 6.18 13.99
C ILE A 147 2.97 5.12 14.73
N SER A 148 1.98 5.54 15.52
CA SER A 148 1.12 4.62 16.27
C SER A 148 -0.28 5.22 16.43
N PRO A 149 -1.33 4.39 16.52
CA PRO A 149 -2.66 4.83 16.94
C PRO A 149 -2.64 5.51 18.30
N ASN A 150 -3.66 6.32 18.58
CA ASN A 150 -3.92 6.86 19.90
C ASN A 150 -4.99 6.02 20.64
N ASP A 151 -5.17 6.26 21.94
CA ASP A 151 -6.11 5.50 22.78
C ASP A 151 -7.58 5.97 22.70
N ASN A 152 -7.90 6.93 21.82
CA ASN A 152 -9.27 7.44 21.71
C ASN A 152 -10.17 6.41 21.00
N PRO A 153 -11.50 6.40 21.28
CA PRO A 153 -12.42 5.45 20.67
C PRO A 153 -12.47 5.51 19.12
N GLY A 154 -12.75 4.37 18.50
CA GLY A 154 -12.90 4.26 17.05
C GLY A 154 -11.55 4.38 16.34
N PHE A 155 -11.49 5.25 15.32
CA PHE A 155 -10.24 5.58 14.63
C PHE A 155 -9.43 6.67 15.35
N GLY A 156 -9.90 7.13 16.51
CA GLY A 156 -9.18 8.08 17.35
C GLY A 156 -9.12 9.52 16.81
N VAL A 157 -9.97 9.84 15.84
CA VAL A 157 -10.10 11.17 15.23
C VAL A 157 -11.49 11.77 15.45
N ALA A 158 -11.59 13.10 15.39
CA ALA A 158 -12.84 13.83 15.44
C ALA A 158 -12.95 14.80 14.26
N LEU A 159 -14.16 15.02 13.74
CA LEU A 159 -14.39 16.03 12.70
C LEU A 159 -14.07 17.42 13.25
N ASN A 160 -13.35 18.23 12.49
CA ASN A 160 -13.14 19.63 12.83
C ASN A 160 -14.38 20.45 12.48
N GLU A 161 -15.20 20.76 13.49
CA GLU A 161 -16.44 21.53 13.31
C GLU A 161 -16.21 22.96 12.78
N ALA A 162 -14.98 23.50 12.87
CA ALA A 162 -14.66 24.80 12.27
C ALA A 162 -14.59 24.78 10.74
N MET A 163 -14.64 23.59 10.13
CA MET A 163 -14.64 23.37 8.68
C MET A 163 -16.04 23.13 8.09
N LEU A 164 -17.08 23.14 8.93
CA LEU A 164 -18.48 23.09 8.51
C LEU A 164 -18.99 24.49 8.12
#